data_AF-A0A938G8M2-F1
#
_entry.id   AF-A0A938G8M2-F1
#
_cell.length_a   1.000
_cell.length_b   1.000
_cell.length_c   1.000
_cell.angle_alpha   90.00
_cell.angle_beta   90.00
_cell.angle_gamma   90.00
#
_symmetry.space_group_name_H-M   'P 1'
#
loop_
_entity.id
_entity.type
_entity.pdbx_description
1 polymer ?
#
loop_
_entity_poly.entity_id
_entity_poly.type
_entity_poly.pdbx_seq_one_letter_code
_entity_poly.pdbx_strand_id
1 'polypeptide(L)'
;SMFGIMGGAQCLFVTFGAWLTDEFDFGASRIALVGFALGVGELVSSTSSARLTDRIGKERSVVLGAAMMVPSALLLATFDSSLIIGLIGLAVFIIGFEYGVVSMLPLATQLVESAPGKGFGLVIGVGTFGRGVLTIVATSLYEDHGISGAALAGIACAVLSGAAIAGFSRGKRW
;
A
#
# COMPACT_ATOMS: atom_id res chain seq x y z
N SER A 1 5.80 10.55 -2.62
CA SER A 1 5.59 9.14 -3.02
C SER A 1 5.47 8.24 -1.79
N MET A 2 6.50 8.07 -0.95
CA MET A 2 6.40 7.20 0.24
C MET A 2 5.19 7.51 1.14
N PHE A 3 4.89 8.79 1.36
CA PHE A 3 3.67 9.25 2.04
C PHE A 3 2.41 8.58 1.51
N GLY A 4 2.20 8.58 0.19
CA GLY A 4 0.97 8.08 -0.40
C GLY A 4 0.94 6.57 -0.56
N ILE A 5 2.09 5.90 -0.73
CA ILE A 5 2.11 4.43 -0.72
C ILE A 5 1.78 3.92 0.68
N MET A 6 2.47 4.40 1.72
CA MET A 6 2.21 3.97 3.10
C MET A 6 0.86 4.47 3.62
N GLY A 7 0.51 5.72 3.34
CA GLY A 7 -0.79 6.30 3.71
C GLY A 7 -1.94 5.60 2.99
N GLY A 8 -1.83 5.38 1.69
CA GLY A 8 -2.87 4.69 0.91
C GLY A 8 -3.09 3.26 1.38
N ALA A 9 -2.02 2.55 1.76
CA ALA A 9 -2.15 1.22 2.32
C ALA A 9 -2.77 1.21 3.71
N GLN A 10 -2.44 2.22 4.53
CA GLN A 10 -3.02 2.37 5.85
C GLN A 10 -4.55 2.48 5.80
N CYS A 11 -5.10 3.05 4.72
CA CYS A 11 -6.55 3.14 4.56
C CYS A 11 -7.24 1.77 4.66
N LEU A 12 -6.64 0.72 4.08
CA LEU A 12 -7.18 -0.63 4.17
C LEU A 12 -6.72 -1.36 5.42
N PHE A 13 -5.48 -1.17 5.88
CA PHE A 13 -4.98 -1.83 7.10
C PHE A 13 -5.81 -1.50 8.35
N VAL A 14 -6.31 -0.27 8.47
CA VAL A 14 -7.10 0.11 9.65
C VAL A 14 -8.57 -0.29 9.54
N THR A 15 -9.09 -0.45 8.31
CA THR A 15 -10.53 -0.65 8.09
C THR A 15 -10.91 -2.10 7.76
N PHE A 16 -9.99 -2.94 7.26
CA PHE A 16 -10.35 -4.30 6.82
C PHE A 16 -10.91 -5.17 7.95
N GLY A 17 -10.42 -5.00 9.18
CA GLY A 17 -10.90 -5.75 10.33
C GLY A 17 -12.35 -5.40 10.66
N ALA A 18 -12.65 -4.10 10.70
CA ALA A 18 -14.02 -3.60 10.89
C ALA A 18 -14.93 -4.09 9.75
N TRP A 19 -14.49 -4.00 8.50
CA TRP A 19 -15.25 -4.50 7.34
C TRP A 19 -15.62 -5.98 7.44
N LEU A 20 -14.67 -6.83 7.84
CA LEU A 20 -14.95 -8.25 8.02
C LEU A 20 -15.95 -8.51 9.15
N THR A 21 -15.92 -7.72 10.21
CA THR A 21 -16.91 -7.80 11.30
C THR A 21 -18.27 -7.30 10.83
N ASP A 22 -18.35 -6.11 10.23
CA ASP A 22 -19.60 -5.43 9.93
C ASP A 22 -20.38 -6.11 8.80
N GLU A 23 -19.69 -6.53 7.73
CA GLU A 23 -20.34 -7.10 6.53
C GLU A 23 -20.47 -8.63 6.57
N PHE A 24 -19.58 -9.32 7.30
CA PHE A 24 -19.50 -10.80 7.28
C PHE A 24 -19.59 -11.46 8.65
N ASP A 25 -19.81 -10.70 9.72
CA ASP A 25 -19.91 -11.18 11.10
C ASP A 25 -18.67 -11.99 11.54
N PHE A 26 -17.49 -11.57 11.08
CA PHE A 26 -16.25 -12.22 11.50
C PHE A 26 -15.91 -11.85 12.93
N GLY A 27 -15.79 -12.88 13.78
CA GLY A 27 -15.15 -12.77 15.08
C GLY A 27 -13.61 -12.66 14.99
N ALA A 28 -12.99 -12.30 16.11
CA ALA A 28 -11.55 -12.01 16.20
C ALA A 28 -10.64 -13.13 15.68
N SER A 29 -11.00 -14.41 15.88
CA SER A 29 -10.19 -15.55 15.42
C SER A 29 -10.12 -15.64 13.88
N ARG A 30 -11.22 -15.34 13.19
CA ARG A 30 -11.26 -15.35 11.72
C ARG A 30 -10.51 -14.15 11.13
N ILE A 31 -10.62 -12.99 11.76
CA ILE A 31 -9.84 -11.80 11.38
C ILE A 31 -8.34 -12.06 11.55
N ALA A 32 -7.95 -12.69 12.66
CA ALA A 32 -6.55 -13.08 12.88
C ALA A 32 -6.04 -14.06 11.81
N LEU A 33 -6.87 -15.02 11.38
CA LEU A 33 -6.52 -15.94 10.30
C LEU A 33 -6.32 -15.20 8.96
N VAL A 34 -7.20 -14.26 8.63
CA VAL A 34 -7.03 -13.40 7.45
C VAL A 34 -5.73 -12.60 7.56
N GLY A 35 -5.49 -11.94 8.71
CA GLY A 35 -4.25 -11.19 8.96
C GLY A 35 -2.99 -12.05 8.80
N PHE A 36 -3.01 -13.30 9.28
CA PHE A 36 -1.92 -14.24 9.08
C PHE A 36 -1.70 -14.57 7.59
N ALA A 37 -2.77 -14.84 6.84
CA ALA A 37 -2.69 -15.10 5.40
C ALA A 37 -2.15 -13.89 4.62
N LEU A 38 -2.55 -12.67 4.99
CA LEU A 38 -2.02 -11.44 4.43
C LEU A 38 -0.52 -11.30 4.73
N GLY A 39 -0.08 -11.59 5.96
CA GLY A 39 1.34 -11.57 6.34
C GLY A 39 2.20 -12.58 5.56
N VAL A 40 1.65 -13.74 5.20
CA VAL A 40 2.33 -14.67 4.28
C VAL A 40 2.51 -14.02 2.89
N GLY A 41 1.47 -13.33 2.40
CA GLY A 41 1.54 -12.56 1.16
C GLY A 41 2.60 -11.45 1.19
N GLU A 42 2.69 -10.71 2.30
CA GLU A 42 3.71 -9.69 2.53
C GLU A 42 5.12 -10.30 2.48
N LEU A 43 5.34 -11.43 3.15
CA LEU A 43 6.64 -12.12 3.14
C LEU A 43 7.06 -12.55 1.73
N VAL A 44 6.13 -13.12 0.96
CA VAL A 44 6.36 -13.52 -0.43
C VAL A 44 6.65 -12.30 -1.31
N SER A 45 5.89 -11.22 -1.14
CA SER A 45 6.04 -9.98 -1.89
C SER A 45 7.40 -9.31 -1.62
N SER A 46 7.76 -9.18 -0.34
CA SER A 46 9.03 -8.61 0.10
C SER A 46 10.22 -9.44 -0.42
N THR A 47 10.15 -10.78 -0.34
CA THR A 47 11.17 -11.68 -0.91
C THR A 47 11.29 -11.52 -2.43
N SER A 48 10.17 -11.33 -3.12
CA SER A 48 10.13 -11.13 -4.58
C SER A 48 10.73 -9.78 -4.98
N SER A 49 10.51 -8.74 -4.18
CA SER A 49 11.11 -7.41 -4.40
C SER A 49 12.64 -7.47 -4.37
N ALA A 50 13.24 -8.20 -3.42
CA ALA A 50 14.69 -8.36 -3.33
C ALA A 50 15.32 -8.96 -4.61
N ARG A 51 14.57 -9.78 -5.37
CA ARG A 51 15.06 -10.41 -6.61
C ARG A 51 14.73 -9.62 -7.86
N LEU A 52 13.52 -9.07 -7.92
CA LEU A 52 12.98 -8.44 -9.13
C LEU A 52 13.37 -6.97 -9.25
N THR A 53 13.52 -6.27 -8.12
CA THR A 53 13.77 -4.82 -8.11
C THR A 53 15.14 -4.48 -8.71
N ASP A 54 16.15 -5.31 -8.48
CA ASP A 54 17.48 -5.14 -9.07
C ASP A 54 17.47 -5.37 -10.60
N ARG A 55 16.59 -6.24 -11.10
CA ARG A 55 16.48 -6.55 -12.53
C ARG A 55 15.62 -5.55 -13.30
N ILE A 56 14.52 -5.10 -12.69
CA ILE A 56 13.52 -4.22 -13.34
C ILE A 56 13.92 -2.75 -13.23
N GLY A 57 14.62 -2.39 -12.15
CA GLY A 57 14.96 -1.02 -11.79
C GLY A 57 14.04 -0.50 -10.69
N LYS A 58 14.65 0.11 -9.67
CA LYS A 58 14.00 0.53 -8.42
C LYS A 58 12.76 1.39 -8.66
N GLU A 59 12.88 2.47 -9.42
CA GLU A 59 11.77 3.39 -9.69
C GLU A 59 10.60 2.70 -10.40
N ARG A 60 10.90 1.82 -11.36
CA ARG A 60 9.87 1.06 -12.10
C ARG A 60 9.15 0.07 -11.20
N SER A 61 9.88 -0.61 -10.31
CA SER A 61 9.29 -1.52 -9.33
C SER A 61 8.32 -0.80 -8.38
N VAL A 62 8.67 0.40 -7.91
CA VAL A 62 7.74 1.18 -7.07
C VAL A 62 6.48 1.59 -7.84
N VAL A 63 6.63 2.03 -9.11
CA VAL A 63 5.48 2.36 -9.96
C VAL A 63 4.60 1.13 -10.21
N LEU A 64 5.19 -0.04 -10.45
CA LEU A 64 4.43 -1.30 -10.63
C LEU A 64 3.64 -1.66 -9.37
N GLY A 65 4.26 -1.56 -8.18
CA GLY A 65 3.57 -1.80 -6.91
C GLY A 65 2.37 -0.86 -6.72
N ALA A 66 2.58 0.44 -6.92
CA ALA A 66 1.51 1.43 -6.86
C ALA A 66 0.41 1.20 -7.91
N ALA A 67 0.80 0.80 -9.13
CA ALA A 67 -0.14 0.47 -10.20
C ALA A 67 -0.96 -0.79 -9.91
N MET A 68 -0.42 -1.77 -9.17
CA MET A 68 -1.16 -2.95 -8.72
C MET A 68 -2.16 -2.63 -7.61
N MET A 69 -1.85 -1.67 -6.73
CA MET A 69 -2.76 -1.24 -5.67
C MET A 69 -4.08 -0.69 -6.24
N VAL A 70 -4.02 0.11 -7.32
CA VAL A 70 -5.20 0.78 -7.90
C VAL A 70 -6.33 -0.19 -8.33
N PRO A 71 -6.13 -1.14 -9.25
CA PRO A 71 -7.19 -2.06 -9.67
C PRO A 71 -7.62 -2.99 -8.55
N SER A 72 -6.75 -3.30 -7.60
CA SER A 72 -7.06 -4.18 -6.46
C SER A 72 -7.97 -3.50 -5.44
N ALA A 73 -7.70 -2.22 -5.13
CA ALA A 73 -8.60 -1.42 -4.31
C ALA A 73 -9.91 -1.10 -5.04
N LEU A 74 -9.89 -0.93 -6.37
CA LEU A 74 -11.11 -0.75 -7.14
C LEU A 74 -11.98 -2.02 -7.13
N LEU A 75 -11.36 -3.19 -7.24
CA LEU A 75 -12.04 -4.48 -7.08
C LEU A 75 -12.67 -4.59 -5.69
N LEU A 76 -11.94 -4.22 -4.64
CA LEU A 76 -12.47 -4.22 -3.27
C LEU A 76 -13.62 -3.23 -3.10
N ALA A 77 -13.51 -2.02 -3.64
CA ALA A 77 -14.54 -0.99 -3.53
C ALA A 77 -15.83 -1.32 -4.31
N THR A 78 -15.76 -2.21 -5.30
CA THR A 78 -16.90 -2.58 -6.16
C THR A 78 -17.55 -3.89 -5.76
N PHE A 79 -16.82 -4.78 -5.07
CA PHE A 79 -17.29 -6.10 -4.65
C PHE A 79 -17.12 -6.29 -3.13
N ASP A 80 -17.34 -5.22 -2.36
CA ASP A 80 -17.21 -5.22 -0.91
C ASP A 80 -18.20 -6.14 -0.19
N SER A 81 -19.36 -6.44 -0.79
CA SER A 81 -20.30 -7.45 -0.29
C SER A 81 -19.91 -8.90 -0.59
N SER A 82 -18.85 -9.15 -1.39
CA SER A 82 -18.38 -10.49 -1.72
C SER A 82 -17.09 -10.82 -0.95
N LEU A 83 -17.20 -11.68 0.05
CA LEU A 83 -16.06 -12.04 0.90
C LEU A 83 -14.84 -12.50 0.11
N ILE A 84 -15.02 -13.44 -0.82
CA ILE A 84 -13.90 -14.04 -1.56
C ILE A 84 -13.24 -13.00 -2.48
N ILE A 85 -14.04 -12.25 -3.24
CA ILE A 85 -13.53 -11.25 -4.17
C ILE A 85 -12.86 -10.09 -3.41
N GLY A 86 -13.48 -9.63 -2.32
CA GLY A 86 -12.92 -8.61 -1.45
C GLY A 86 -11.60 -9.04 -0.81
N LEU A 87 -11.51 -10.25 -0.27
CA LEU A 87 -10.25 -10.78 0.28
C LEU A 87 -9.14 -10.91 -0.77
N ILE A 88 -9.48 -11.30 -2.01
CA ILE A 88 -8.50 -11.32 -3.11
C ILE A 88 -8.05 -9.90 -3.43
N GLY A 89 -8.98 -8.94 -3.56
CA GLY A 89 -8.65 -7.53 -3.80
C GLY A 89 -7.75 -6.96 -2.70
N LEU A 90 -8.08 -7.21 -1.44
CA LEU A 90 -7.30 -6.80 -0.27
C LEU A 90 -5.89 -7.44 -0.29
N ALA A 91 -5.79 -8.74 -0.55
CA ALA A 91 -4.51 -9.44 -0.57
C ALA A 91 -3.60 -8.93 -1.70
N VAL A 92 -4.13 -8.78 -2.93
CA VAL A 92 -3.34 -8.26 -4.06
C VAL A 92 -2.94 -6.81 -3.83
N PHE A 93 -3.81 -6.01 -3.21
CA PHE A 93 -3.49 -4.64 -2.81
C PHE A 93 -2.31 -4.59 -1.83
N ILE A 94 -2.34 -5.40 -0.75
CA ILE A 94 -1.27 -5.45 0.25
C ILE A 94 0.04 -5.96 -0.37
N ILE A 95 -0.03 -6.97 -1.23
CA ILE A 95 1.13 -7.46 -1.99
C ILE A 95 1.74 -6.35 -2.84
N GLY A 96 0.92 -5.59 -3.58
CA GLY A 96 1.39 -4.48 -4.41
C GLY A 96 2.01 -3.35 -3.59
N PHE A 97 1.38 -3.01 -2.45
CA PHE A 97 1.93 -2.08 -1.46
C PHE A 97 3.32 -2.52 -0.97
N GLU A 98 3.43 -3.75 -0.49
CA GLU A 98 4.66 -4.26 0.12
C GLU A 98 5.78 -4.32 -0.90
N TYR A 99 5.48 -4.77 -2.12
CA TYR A 99 6.42 -4.76 -3.24
C TYR A 99 6.93 -3.34 -3.52
N GLY A 100 6.02 -2.36 -3.57
CA GLY A 100 6.34 -0.96 -3.83
C GLY A 100 7.16 -0.31 -2.71
N VAL A 101 6.78 -0.51 -1.46
CA VAL A 101 7.50 0.04 -0.29
C VAL A 101 8.90 -0.53 -0.18
N VAL A 102 9.04 -1.86 -0.25
CA VAL A 102 10.35 -2.50 -0.11
C VAL A 102 11.28 -2.10 -1.26
N SER A 103 10.73 -1.96 -2.48
CA SER A 103 11.48 -1.44 -3.64
C SER A 103 11.90 0.02 -3.51
N MET A 104 11.27 0.80 -2.63
CA MET A 104 11.59 2.20 -2.38
C MET A 104 12.73 2.37 -1.36
N LEU A 105 12.97 1.38 -0.48
CA LEU A 105 14.03 1.47 0.55
C LEU A 105 15.43 1.73 -0.04
N PRO A 106 15.85 1.07 -1.14
CA PRO A 106 17.14 1.34 -1.76
C PRO A 106 17.23 2.68 -2.49
N LEU A 107 16.10 3.35 -2.77
CA LEU A 107 16.09 4.73 -3.28
C LEU A 107 16.20 5.72 -2.12
N ALA A 108 15.61 5.40 -0.98
CA ALA A 108 15.65 6.24 0.22
C ALA A 108 17.07 6.45 0.74
N THR A 109 17.88 5.39 0.73
CA THR A 109 19.30 5.46 1.15
C THR A 109 20.18 6.26 0.19
N GLN A 110 19.74 6.45 -1.06
CA GLN A 110 20.44 7.21 -2.09
C GLN A 110 20.00 8.67 -2.18
N LEU A 111 19.00 9.08 -1.38
CA LEU A 111 18.45 10.44 -1.42
C LEU A 111 19.45 11.50 -0.94
N VAL A 112 20.28 11.15 0.05
CA VAL A 112 21.32 12.02 0.60
C VAL A 112 22.64 11.27 0.54
N GLU A 113 23.40 11.48 -0.53
CA GLU A 113 24.63 10.73 -0.82
C GLU A 113 25.65 10.76 0.33
N SER A 114 25.76 11.91 1.01
CA SER A 114 26.68 12.10 2.13
C SER A 114 26.21 11.52 3.46
N ALA A 115 24.93 11.13 3.58
CA ALA A 115 24.35 10.61 4.81
C ALA A 115 23.14 9.69 4.54
N PRO A 116 23.37 8.43 4.12
CA PRO A 116 22.31 7.50 3.74
C PRO A 116 21.23 7.29 4.81
N GLY A 117 21.62 7.29 6.09
CA GLY A 117 20.70 7.18 7.22
C GLY A 117 19.73 8.36 7.34
N LYS A 118 20.15 9.58 6.97
CA LYS A 118 19.26 10.76 6.95
C LYS A 118 18.22 10.66 5.84
N GLY A 119 18.63 10.25 4.64
CA GLY A 119 17.72 10.02 3.52
C GLY A 119 16.69 8.93 3.84
N PHE A 120 17.15 7.82 4.39
CA PHE A 120 16.29 6.72 4.83
C PHE A 120 15.30 7.18 5.92
N GLY A 121 15.81 7.83 6.98
CA GLY A 121 14.98 8.32 8.09
C GLY A 121 13.92 9.32 7.65
N LEU A 122 14.24 10.23 6.72
CA LEU A 122 13.27 11.18 6.17
C LEU A 122 12.16 10.46 5.41
N VAL A 123 12.51 9.50 4.55
CA VAL A 123 11.53 8.76 3.74
C VAL A 123 10.60 7.93 4.61
N ILE A 124 11.14 7.19 5.58
CA ILE A 124 10.32 6.42 6.54
C ILE A 124 9.48 7.36 7.39
N GLY A 125 10.03 8.47 7.88
CA GLY A 125 9.30 9.45 8.68
C GLY A 125 8.10 10.04 7.93
N VAL A 126 8.29 10.44 6.68
CA VAL A 126 7.21 10.93 5.80
C VAL A 126 6.17 9.83 5.52
N GLY A 127 6.61 8.60 5.33
CA GLY A 127 5.72 7.45 5.16
C GLY A 127 4.85 7.18 6.40
N THR A 128 5.46 7.14 7.58
CA THR A 128 4.77 6.98 8.88
C THR A 128 3.82 8.14 9.15
N PHE A 129 4.22 9.37 8.85
CA PHE A 129 3.34 10.53 8.94
C PHE A 129 2.11 10.36 8.03
N GLY A 130 2.31 9.85 6.80
CA GLY A 130 1.23 9.48 5.90
C GLY A 130 0.27 8.47 6.49
N ARG A 131 0.76 7.42 7.16
CA ARG A 131 -0.10 6.47 7.89
C ARG A 131 -0.92 7.17 8.98
N GLY A 132 -0.30 8.05 9.76
CA GLY A 132 -1.00 8.79 10.81
C GLY A 132 -2.17 9.62 10.26
N VAL A 133 -1.91 10.41 9.21
CA VAL A 133 -2.93 11.26 8.57
C VAL A 133 -4.04 10.40 7.94
N LEU A 134 -3.67 9.39 7.15
CA LEU A 134 -4.65 8.58 6.42
C LEU A 134 -5.43 7.63 7.31
N THR A 135 -4.95 7.32 8.52
CA THR A 135 -5.75 6.59 9.50
C THR A 135 -7.04 7.35 9.83
N ILE A 136 -6.92 8.64 10.16
CA ILE A 136 -8.07 9.50 10.51
C ILE A 136 -9.02 9.64 9.32
N VAL A 137 -8.46 9.88 8.14
CA VAL A 137 -9.24 10.01 6.91
C VAL A 137 -9.98 8.72 6.56
N ALA A 138 -9.30 7.56 6.65
CA ALA A 138 -9.87 6.28 6.29
C ALA A 138 -10.95 5.82 7.26
N THR A 139 -10.77 6.01 8.58
CA THR A 139 -11.80 5.66 9.56
C THR A 139 -13.04 6.52 9.38
N SER A 140 -12.89 7.83 9.14
CA SER A 140 -14.03 8.71 8.87
C SER A 140 -14.76 8.33 7.56
N LEU A 141 -14.03 8.04 6.49
CA LEU A 141 -14.65 7.60 5.24
C LEU A 141 -15.32 6.22 5.36
N TYR A 142 -14.80 5.37 6.22
CA TYR A 142 -15.37 4.06 6.51
C TYR A 142 -16.71 4.16 7.23
N GLU A 143 -16.84 5.06 8.20
CA GLU A 143 -18.10 5.29 8.90
C GLU A 143 -19.24 5.73 7.96
N ASP A 144 -18.92 6.56 6.96
CA ASP A 144 -19.92 7.09 6.02
C ASP A 144 -20.21 6.15 4.82
N HIS A 145 -19.19 5.45 4.30
CA HIS A 145 -19.27 4.74 3.01
C HIS A 145 -18.74 3.29 3.06
N GLY A 146 -18.46 2.76 4.26
CA GLY A 146 -17.86 1.44 4.44
C GLY A 146 -16.46 1.33 3.84
N ILE A 147 -16.02 0.11 3.54
CA ILE A 147 -14.67 -0.13 3.02
C ILE A 147 -14.42 0.53 1.66
N SER A 148 -15.48 0.79 0.89
CA SER A 148 -15.38 1.45 -0.41
C SER A 148 -14.77 2.87 -0.29
N GLY A 149 -15.17 3.65 0.72
CA GLY A 149 -14.64 4.99 0.97
C GLY A 149 -13.15 4.97 1.31
N ALA A 150 -12.75 4.05 2.19
CA ALA A 150 -11.34 3.85 2.54
C ALA A 150 -10.50 3.37 1.33
N ALA A 151 -11.05 2.46 0.51
CA ALA A 151 -10.41 1.97 -0.70
C ALA A 151 -10.18 3.09 -1.74
N LEU A 152 -11.15 3.99 -1.93
CA LEU A 152 -11.02 5.14 -2.83
C LEU A 152 -9.93 6.11 -2.37
N ALA A 153 -9.82 6.38 -1.07
CA ALA A 153 -8.70 7.16 -0.53
C ALA A 153 -7.35 6.47 -0.79
N GLY A 154 -7.31 5.13 -0.62
CA GLY A 154 -6.15 4.31 -0.97
C GLY A 154 -5.74 4.44 -2.45
N ILE A 155 -6.72 4.40 -3.36
CA ILE A 155 -6.52 4.60 -4.81
C ILE A 155 -5.92 5.98 -5.09
N ALA A 156 -6.51 7.04 -4.53
CA ALA A 156 -6.03 8.41 -4.74
C ALA A 156 -4.55 8.54 -4.33
N CYS A 157 -4.19 8.02 -3.16
CA CYS A 157 -2.82 8.03 -2.67
C CYS A 157 -1.86 7.17 -3.53
N ALA A 158 -2.30 6.00 -3.99
CA ALA A 158 -1.52 5.13 -4.86
C ALA A 158 -1.26 5.78 -6.24
N VAL A 159 -2.28 6.36 -6.86
CA VAL A 159 -2.17 7.07 -8.16
C VAL A 159 -1.20 8.25 -8.05
N LEU A 160 -1.37 9.11 -7.04
CA LEU A 160 -0.49 10.25 -6.82
C LEU A 160 0.97 9.82 -6.60
N SER A 161 1.18 8.71 -5.88
CA SER A 161 2.52 8.20 -5.61
C SER A 161 3.18 7.58 -6.83
N GLY A 162 2.44 6.79 -7.60
CA GLY A 162 2.89 6.23 -8.87
C GLY A 162 3.22 7.32 -9.88
N ALA A 163 2.36 8.34 -10.01
CA ALA A 163 2.58 9.48 -10.88
C ALA A 163 3.83 10.29 -10.48
N ALA A 164 4.04 10.53 -9.18
CA ALA A 164 5.21 11.24 -8.67
C ALA A 164 6.53 10.53 -9.02
N ILE A 165 6.61 9.20 -8.85
CA ILE A 165 7.82 8.45 -9.22
C ILE A 165 7.97 8.35 -10.74
N ALA A 166 6.89 8.11 -11.47
CA ALA A 166 6.92 8.05 -12.93
C ALA A 166 7.41 9.39 -13.53
N GLY A 167 6.97 10.52 -12.98
CA GLY A 167 7.46 11.85 -13.37
C GLY A 167 8.95 12.03 -13.08
N PHE A 168 9.40 11.66 -11.88
CA PHE A 168 10.80 11.76 -11.49
C PHE A 168 11.73 10.90 -12.37
N SER A 169 11.34 9.65 -12.65
CA SER A 169 12.13 8.73 -13.48
C SER A 169 12.27 9.18 -14.94
N ARG A 170 11.30 9.94 -15.47
CA ARG A 170 11.39 10.54 -16.82
C ARG A 170 12.36 11.72 -16.87
N GLY A 171 12.50 12.47 -15.78
CA GLY A 171 13.41 13.62 -15.70
C GLY A 171 14.90 13.27 -15.63
N LYS A 172 15.24 12.02 -15.26
CA LYS A 172 16.62 11.52 -15.17
C LYS A 172 17.19 10.94 -16.48
N ARG A 173 16.45 10.94 -17.60
CA ARG A 173 17.02 10.59 -18.92
C ARG A 173 17.82 11.79 -19.45
N TRP A 174 19.08 11.89 -19.03
CA TRP A 174 20.11 12.72 -19.66
C TRP A 174 21.33 11.85 -19.94
#